data_AF-A0A7X6YPJ9-F1
#
_entry.id   AF-A0A7X6YPJ9-F1
#
_cell.length_a   1.000
_cell.length_b   1.000
_cell.length_c   1.000
_cell.angle_alpha   90.00
_cell.angle_beta   90.00
_cell.angle_gamma   90.00
#
_symmetry.space_group_name_H-M   'P 1'
#
loop_
_entity.id
_entity.type
_entity.pdbx_description
1 polymer ?
#
loop_
_entity_poly.entity_id
_entity_poly.type
_entity_poly.pdbx_seq_one_letter_code
_entity_poly.pdbx_strand_id
1 'polypeptide(L)'
;YTRTNTDSIASEEFIDALVNWGCKFAWFFTYMPVGVNAVTELIASPDQREQMYYALRGYRKTKSIFTIDFWNDGEYINGCIAGGRYYLHISANGDIEPCAFIHYSDSNIHEKTLLEAYQSPLFQAYRQNQPFNENMLRPCPLLDNVGALTKMVTATDAKSTDLESPEDVHDLSAKTVDAANNWEAVADKLWEKTQAEQKEKV
;
A
#
# COMPACT_ATOMS: atom_id res chain seq x y z
N TYR A 1 -2.92 -8.14 7.59
CA TYR A 1 -2.92 -9.58 7.38
C TYR A 1 -1.59 -10.00 6.79
N THR A 2 -1.13 -11.20 7.15
CA THR A 2 0.08 -11.86 6.69
C THR A 2 -0.31 -13.19 6.06
N ARG A 3 0.65 -13.88 5.45
CA ARG A 3 0.48 -15.26 4.99
C ARG A 3 -0.08 -16.20 6.05
N THR A 4 0.28 -16.00 7.31
CA THR A 4 -0.04 -16.93 8.40
C THR A 4 -1.37 -16.64 9.09
N ASN A 5 -1.98 -15.47 8.86
CA ASN A 5 -3.24 -15.11 9.52
C ASN A 5 -4.35 -14.62 8.59
N THR A 6 -4.14 -14.65 7.26
CA THR A 6 -5.16 -14.17 6.31
C THR A 6 -6.51 -14.85 6.52
N ASP A 7 -6.54 -16.17 6.73
CA ASP A 7 -7.80 -16.90 6.96
C ASP A 7 -8.55 -16.43 8.20
N SER A 8 -7.83 -16.14 9.29
CA SER A 8 -8.43 -15.62 10.51
C SER A 8 -8.93 -14.19 10.35
N ILE A 9 -8.22 -13.36 9.58
CA ILE A 9 -8.59 -11.95 9.37
C ILE A 9 -9.75 -11.82 8.37
N ALA A 10 -9.84 -12.74 7.41
CA ALA A 10 -10.93 -12.82 6.43
C ALA A 10 -12.18 -13.50 6.99
N SER A 11 -12.12 -14.09 8.19
CA SER A 11 -13.17 -14.95 8.73
C SER A 11 -14.40 -14.16 9.16
N GLU A 12 -15.58 -14.78 9.02
CA GLU A 12 -16.83 -14.16 9.45
C GLU A 12 -16.85 -13.98 10.97
N GLU A 13 -16.28 -14.92 11.71
CA GLU A 13 -16.17 -14.86 13.17
C GLU A 13 -15.39 -13.62 13.63
N PHE A 14 -14.28 -13.29 12.95
CA PHE A 14 -13.49 -12.11 13.26
C PHE A 14 -14.25 -10.82 12.95
N ILE A 15 -14.90 -10.74 11.79
CA ILE A 15 -15.68 -9.56 11.41
C ILE A 15 -16.90 -9.36 12.31
N ASP A 16 -17.58 -10.44 12.70
CA ASP A 16 -18.68 -10.39 13.65
C ASP A 16 -18.21 -9.95 15.04
N ALA A 17 -17.02 -10.38 15.48
CA ALA A 17 -16.42 -9.88 16.72
C ALA A 17 -16.20 -8.36 16.66
N LEU A 18 -15.65 -7.83 15.57
CA LEU A 18 -15.49 -6.37 15.39
C LEU A 18 -16.83 -5.63 15.47
N VAL A 19 -17.86 -6.14 14.80
CA VAL A 19 -19.22 -5.56 14.85
C VAL A 19 -19.78 -5.59 16.27
N ASN A 20 -19.63 -6.71 16.97
CA ASN A 20 -20.13 -6.89 18.35
C ASN A 20 -19.38 -6.00 19.35
N TRP A 21 -18.10 -5.72 19.13
CA TRP A 21 -17.34 -4.73 19.91
C TRP A 21 -17.70 -3.28 19.58
N GLY A 22 -18.56 -3.06 18.59
CA GLY A 22 -19.06 -1.74 18.22
C GLY A 22 -18.18 -1.01 17.20
N CYS A 23 -17.21 -1.69 16.57
CA CYS A 23 -16.41 -1.10 15.50
C CYS A 23 -17.30 -0.66 14.33
N LYS A 24 -17.12 0.58 13.87
CA LYS A 24 -17.88 1.14 12.73
C LYS A 24 -17.09 1.13 11.43
N PHE A 25 -15.77 1.16 11.52
CA PHE A 25 -14.87 1.05 10.40
C PHE A 25 -13.67 0.18 10.76
N ALA A 26 -13.06 -0.44 9.76
CA ALA A 26 -11.83 -1.22 9.92
C ALA A 26 -10.92 -1.06 8.70
N TRP A 27 -9.65 -0.70 8.95
CA TRP A 27 -8.61 -0.64 7.94
C TRP A 27 -7.78 -1.93 7.96
N PHE A 28 -7.67 -2.56 6.80
CA PHE A 28 -6.92 -3.79 6.60
C PHE A 28 -5.68 -3.47 5.76
N PHE A 29 -4.53 -3.84 6.30
CA PHE A 29 -3.23 -3.67 5.67
C PHE A 29 -2.63 -5.04 5.42
N THR A 30 -2.11 -5.30 4.22
CA THR A 30 -1.26 -6.48 4.00
C THR A 30 0.13 -6.24 4.59
N TYR A 31 0.83 -7.30 4.94
CA TYR A 31 2.19 -7.22 5.46
C TYR A 31 3.13 -6.60 4.43
N MET A 32 3.90 -5.58 4.86
CA MET A 32 4.95 -4.98 4.05
C MET A 32 6.33 -5.35 4.61
N PRO A 33 7.24 -5.91 3.79
CA PRO A 33 8.53 -6.39 4.25
C PRO A 33 9.55 -5.25 4.37
N VAL A 34 9.23 -4.24 5.20
CA VAL A 34 10.06 -3.04 5.42
C VAL A 34 11.05 -3.30 6.55
N GLY A 35 12.29 -2.86 6.37
CA GLY A 35 13.38 -3.02 7.32
C GLY A 35 14.30 -4.18 6.95
N VAL A 36 15.59 -4.05 7.28
CA VAL A 36 16.65 -4.99 6.88
C VAL A 36 16.32 -6.44 7.24
N ASN A 37 15.73 -6.67 8.42
CA ASN A 37 15.38 -8.00 8.94
C ASN A 37 13.94 -8.45 8.63
N ALA A 38 13.26 -7.80 7.68
CA ALA A 38 11.89 -8.17 7.30
C ALA A 38 11.79 -9.59 6.74
N VAL A 39 10.73 -10.30 7.13
CA VAL A 39 10.51 -11.72 6.82
C VAL A 39 9.58 -11.84 5.61
N THR A 40 10.15 -12.06 4.42
CA THR A 40 9.41 -12.10 3.15
C THR A 40 8.37 -13.22 3.06
N GLU A 41 8.55 -14.30 3.82
CA GLU A 41 7.61 -15.42 3.89
C GLU A 41 6.25 -15.04 4.48
N LEU A 42 6.17 -13.90 5.20
CA LEU A 42 4.92 -13.38 5.76
C LEU A 42 4.10 -12.58 4.74
N ILE A 43 4.63 -12.29 3.55
CA ILE A 43 3.86 -11.63 2.49
C ILE A 43 2.75 -12.58 2.03
N ALA A 44 1.51 -12.06 2.04
CA ALA A 44 0.33 -12.79 1.60
C ALA A 44 0.50 -13.31 0.16
N SER A 45 0.06 -14.53 -0.11
CA SER A 45 0.04 -15.05 -1.48
C SER A 45 -0.99 -14.30 -2.35
N PRO A 46 -0.92 -14.41 -3.69
CA PRO A 46 -1.95 -13.86 -4.57
C PRO A 46 -3.35 -14.34 -4.21
N ASP A 47 -3.53 -15.64 -3.96
CA ASP A 47 -4.82 -16.23 -3.57
C ASP A 47 -5.35 -15.64 -2.26
N GLN A 48 -4.47 -15.40 -1.28
CA GLN A 48 -4.82 -14.78 -0.01
C GLN A 48 -5.22 -13.31 -0.18
N ARG A 49 -4.55 -12.58 -1.08
CA ARG A 49 -4.92 -11.20 -1.39
C ARG A 49 -6.26 -11.13 -2.15
N GLU A 50 -6.53 -12.08 -3.05
CA GLU A 50 -7.84 -12.23 -3.72
C GLU A 50 -8.95 -12.61 -2.72
N GLN A 51 -8.67 -13.50 -1.77
CA GLN A 51 -9.60 -13.84 -0.68
C GLN A 51 -9.99 -12.60 0.12
N MET A 52 -9.02 -11.78 0.53
CA MET A 52 -9.28 -10.52 1.24
C MET A 52 -10.09 -9.52 0.39
N TYR A 53 -9.81 -9.43 -0.92
CA TYR A 53 -10.58 -8.62 -1.87
C TYR A 53 -12.08 -9.00 -1.84
N TYR A 54 -12.41 -10.30 -1.97
CA TYR A 54 -13.80 -10.74 -1.98
C TYR A 54 -14.45 -10.65 -0.60
N ALA A 55 -13.76 -11.08 0.45
CA ALA A 55 -14.27 -11.12 1.81
C ALA A 55 -14.68 -9.71 2.29
N LEU A 56 -13.75 -8.75 2.23
CA LEU A 56 -13.99 -7.40 2.76
C LEU A 56 -15.09 -6.68 1.99
N ARG A 57 -15.12 -6.81 0.66
CA ARG A 57 -16.20 -6.25 -0.17
C ARG A 57 -17.55 -6.93 0.08
N GLY A 58 -17.55 -8.23 0.34
CA GLY A 58 -18.73 -8.98 0.76
C GLY A 58 -19.31 -8.42 2.06
N TYR A 59 -18.46 -8.24 3.08
CA TYR A 59 -18.89 -7.72 4.37
C TYR A 59 -19.43 -6.29 4.33
N ARG A 60 -18.96 -5.42 3.42
CA ARG A 60 -19.58 -4.09 3.22
C ARG A 60 -21.06 -4.18 2.83
N LYS A 61 -21.47 -5.26 2.17
CA LYS A 61 -22.84 -5.48 1.70
C LYS A 61 -23.70 -6.18 2.74
N THR A 62 -23.11 -6.93 3.65
CA THR A 62 -23.83 -7.87 4.53
C THR A 62 -23.70 -7.56 6.02
N LYS A 63 -22.72 -6.77 6.46
CA LYS A 63 -22.43 -6.48 7.87
C LYS A 63 -22.47 -4.98 8.13
N SER A 64 -22.80 -4.59 9.36
CA SER A 64 -22.88 -3.20 9.80
C SER A 64 -21.51 -2.61 10.18
N ILE A 65 -20.50 -2.78 9.32
CA ILE A 65 -19.15 -2.25 9.46
C ILE A 65 -18.59 -1.83 8.10
N PHE A 66 -17.90 -0.70 8.05
CA PHE A 66 -17.24 -0.23 6.84
C PHE A 66 -15.78 -0.71 6.80
N THR A 67 -15.53 -1.77 6.04
CA THR A 67 -14.17 -2.32 5.86
C THR A 67 -13.45 -1.60 4.72
N ILE A 68 -12.14 -1.37 4.84
CA ILE A 68 -11.29 -0.80 3.78
C ILE A 68 -10.01 -1.61 3.72
N ASP A 69 -9.63 -2.08 2.54
CA ASP A 69 -8.33 -2.70 2.25
C ASP A 69 -7.42 -1.69 1.56
N PHE A 70 -6.30 -1.35 2.21
CA PHE A 70 -5.43 -0.27 1.76
C PHE A 70 -4.78 -0.53 0.37
N TRP A 71 -4.70 -1.78 -0.08
CA TRP A 71 -4.17 -2.14 -1.40
C TRP A 71 -5.26 -2.57 -2.39
N ASN A 72 -6.26 -3.33 -1.95
CA ASN A 72 -7.29 -3.88 -2.84
C ASN A 72 -8.42 -2.89 -3.16
N ASP A 73 -8.51 -1.75 -2.49
CA ASP A 73 -9.51 -0.71 -2.74
C ASP A 73 -8.99 0.50 -3.52
N GLY A 74 -7.82 0.39 -4.14
CA GLY A 74 -7.25 1.46 -4.97
C GLY A 74 -8.23 2.00 -6.01
N GLU A 75 -9.16 1.17 -6.51
CA GLU A 75 -10.16 1.59 -7.50
C GLU A 75 -11.12 2.69 -7.02
N TYR A 76 -11.36 2.76 -5.70
CA TYR A 76 -12.27 3.76 -5.12
C TYR A 76 -11.57 5.09 -4.81
N ILE A 77 -10.24 5.11 -4.86
CA ILE A 77 -9.38 6.27 -4.52
C ILE A 77 -8.40 6.62 -5.66
N ASN A 78 -8.53 5.96 -6.81
CA ASN A 78 -7.67 6.09 -7.98
C ASN A 78 -6.18 5.84 -7.66
N GLY A 79 -5.88 4.70 -7.04
CA GLY A 79 -4.54 4.18 -6.81
C GLY A 79 -3.88 4.68 -5.52
N CYS A 80 -2.55 4.83 -5.54
CA CYS A 80 -1.77 5.29 -4.38
C CYS A 80 -2.18 6.70 -3.93
N ILE A 81 -2.22 6.90 -2.62
CA ILE A 81 -2.60 8.17 -1.97
C ILE A 81 -1.44 8.87 -1.24
N ALA A 82 -0.24 8.31 -1.33
CA ALA A 82 1.02 8.84 -0.79
C ALA A 82 1.50 10.10 -1.54
N GLY A 83 2.61 10.69 -1.09
CA GLY A 83 3.28 11.80 -1.76
C GLY A 83 2.52 13.12 -1.67
N GLY A 84 1.79 13.33 -0.57
CA GLY A 84 1.03 14.55 -0.34
C GLY A 84 -0.27 14.64 -1.16
N ARG A 85 -0.64 13.58 -1.89
CA ARG A 85 -1.92 13.54 -2.62
C ARG A 85 -3.11 13.54 -1.66
N TYR A 86 -3.07 12.68 -0.65
CA TYR A 86 -4.01 12.72 0.48
C TYR A 86 -3.32 12.65 1.84
N TYR A 87 -2.09 12.14 1.91
CA TYR A 87 -1.33 12.11 3.16
C TYR A 87 0.18 12.17 2.94
N LEU A 88 0.89 12.40 4.04
CA LEU A 88 2.32 12.19 4.24
C LEU A 88 2.53 11.59 5.63
N HIS A 89 3.74 11.11 5.91
CA HIS A 89 4.16 10.67 7.24
C HIS A 89 5.29 11.56 7.75
N ILE A 90 5.27 11.94 9.02
CA ILE A 90 6.40 12.61 9.68
C ILE A 90 6.95 11.64 10.71
N SER A 91 8.18 11.18 10.53
CA SER A 91 8.85 10.25 11.44
C SER A 91 9.08 10.89 12.81
N ALA A 92 9.40 10.09 13.83
CA ALA A 92 9.77 10.61 15.15
C ALA A 92 11.05 11.48 15.14
N ASN A 93 11.88 11.35 14.11
CA ASN A 93 13.07 12.16 13.87
C ASN A 93 12.77 13.43 13.03
N GLY A 94 11.51 13.64 12.65
CA GLY A 94 11.06 14.80 11.88
C GLY A 94 11.12 14.62 10.37
N ASP A 95 11.49 13.45 9.86
CA ASP A 95 11.60 13.22 8.41
C ASP A 95 10.23 13.18 7.76
N ILE A 96 10.05 13.99 6.70
CA ILE A 96 8.79 14.11 5.97
C ILE A 96 8.78 13.07 4.84
N GLU A 97 8.21 11.91 5.13
CA GLU A 97 8.14 10.76 4.24
C GLU A 97 6.84 10.81 3.38
N PRO A 98 6.91 10.48 2.09
CA PRO A 98 5.72 10.40 1.23
C PRO A 98 4.68 9.38 1.69
N CYS A 99 5.09 8.33 2.40
CA CYS A 99 4.28 7.16 2.72
C CYS A 99 4.64 6.61 4.10
N ALA A 100 3.65 6.15 4.87
CA ALA A 100 3.87 5.60 6.21
C ALA A 100 4.51 4.20 6.22
N PHE A 101 4.61 3.56 5.05
CA PHE A 101 5.21 2.23 4.87
C PHE A 101 6.52 2.28 4.08
N ILE A 102 7.02 3.47 3.73
CA ILE A 102 8.21 3.62 2.89
C ILE A 102 9.08 4.73 3.50
N HIS A 103 10.08 4.31 4.26
CA HIS A 103 10.92 5.17 5.09
C HIS A 103 12.10 5.74 4.30
N TYR A 104 11.78 6.65 3.36
CA TYR A 104 12.76 7.45 2.63
C TYR A 104 12.33 8.91 2.58
N SER A 105 13.28 9.83 2.76
CA SER A 105 13.03 11.26 2.71
C SER A 105 14.20 12.06 2.16
N ASP A 106 13.88 13.22 1.57
CA ASP A 106 14.81 14.29 1.20
C ASP A 106 14.55 15.59 2.02
N SER A 107 13.67 15.51 3.01
CA SER A 107 13.10 16.65 3.73
C SER A 107 12.84 16.35 5.20
N ASN A 108 13.14 17.29 6.09
CA ASN A 108 12.89 17.17 7.52
C ASN A 108 12.15 18.44 8.03
N ILE A 109 11.18 18.26 8.91
CA ILE A 109 10.31 19.33 9.44
C ILE A 109 11.07 20.36 10.28
N HIS A 110 12.26 20.02 10.76
CA HIS A 110 13.15 20.96 11.46
C HIS A 110 13.84 21.94 10.50
N GLU A 111 13.90 21.63 9.21
CA GLU A 111 14.65 22.39 8.19
C GLU A 111 13.75 22.99 7.11
N LYS A 112 12.64 22.31 6.79
CA LYS A 112 11.70 22.69 5.73
C LYS A 112 10.28 22.79 6.28
N THR A 113 9.51 23.74 5.77
CA THR A 113 8.06 23.76 5.90
C THR A 113 7.43 22.62 5.09
N LEU A 114 6.18 22.27 5.40
CA LEU A 114 5.43 21.28 4.61
C LEU A 114 5.29 21.70 3.14
N LEU A 115 5.14 23.00 2.86
CA LEU A 115 5.03 23.50 1.48
C LEU A 115 6.34 23.27 0.70
N GLU A 116 7.48 23.54 1.33
CA GLU A 116 8.80 23.27 0.74
C GLU A 116 9.03 21.77 0.54
N ALA A 117 8.62 20.93 1.50
CA ALA A 117 8.68 19.49 1.37
C ALA A 117 7.77 18.97 0.24
N TYR A 118 6.56 19.50 0.07
CA TYR A 118 5.70 19.13 -1.06
C TYR A 118 6.31 19.51 -2.42
N GLN A 119 7.14 20.54 -2.46
CA GLN A 119 7.86 20.96 -3.66
C GLN A 119 9.21 20.25 -3.83
N SER A 120 9.61 19.41 -2.87
CA SER A 120 10.88 18.68 -2.92
C SER A 120 10.90 17.62 -4.03
N PRO A 121 12.10 17.25 -4.52
CA PRO A 121 12.25 16.24 -5.56
C PRO A 121 11.47 14.94 -5.30
N LEU A 122 11.51 14.40 -4.08
CA LEU A 122 10.83 13.13 -3.76
C LEU A 122 9.30 13.24 -3.88
N PHE A 123 8.69 14.28 -3.32
CA PHE A 123 7.24 14.48 -3.44
C PHE A 123 6.81 14.76 -4.88
N GLN A 124 7.59 15.54 -5.63
CA GLN A 124 7.32 15.75 -7.05
C GLN A 124 7.47 14.47 -7.88
N ALA A 125 8.41 13.58 -7.53
CA ALA A 125 8.54 12.27 -8.17
C ALA A 125 7.30 11.41 -7.95
N TYR A 126 6.77 11.35 -6.72
CA TYR A 126 5.49 10.68 -6.45
C TYR A 126 4.34 11.27 -7.27
N ARG A 127 4.21 12.60 -7.30
CA ARG A 127 3.16 13.29 -8.05
C ARG A 127 3.21 12.98 -9.55
N GLN A 128 4.40 12.92 -10.14
CA GLN A 128 4.59 12.68 -11.58
C GLN A 128 4.29 11.23 -11.99
N ASN A 129 4.50 10.27 -11.09
CA ASN A 129 4.33 8.85 -11.38
C ASN A 129 2.99 8.29 -10.90
N GLN A 130 2.12 9.09 -10.29
CA GLN A 130 0.78 8.67 -9.89
C GLN A 130 -0.25 8.89 -11.02
N PRO A 131 -1.18 7.94 -11.25
CA PRO A 131 -1.20 6.60 -10.66
C PRO A 131 -0.03 5.74 -11.18
N PHE A 132 0.54 4.89 -10.31
CA PHE A 132 1.68 4.04 -10.66
C PHE A 132 1.30 2.89 -11.61
N ASN A 133 0.01 2.58 -11.71
CA ASN A 133 -0.53 1.55 -12.58
C ASN A 133 -1.95 1.93 -13.02
N GLU A 134 -2.35 1.52 -14.24
CA GLU A 134 -3.73 1.68 -14.72
C GLU A 134 -4.68 0.65 -14.10
N ASN A 135 -4.15 -0.49 -13.64
CA ASN A 135 -4.86 -1.45 -12.81
C ASN A 135 -4.81 -0.99 -11.34
N MET A 136 -5.94 -0.51 -10.83
CA MET A 136 -6.00 0.05 -9.48
C MET A 136 -5.92 -0.98 -8.35
N LEU A 137 -5.85 -2.29 -8.67
CA LEU A 137 -5.49 -3.35 -7.74
C LEU A 137 -3.97 -3.53 -7.58
N ARG A 138 -3.18 -2.72 -8.32
CA ARG A 138 -1.71 -2.64 -8.24
C ARG A 138 -1.23 -1.22 -7.87
N PRO A 139 -1.76 -0.60 -6.79
CA PRO A 139 -1.54 0.82 -6.55
C PRO A 139 -0.13 1.16 -6.02
N CYS A 140 0.56 0.25 -5.35
CA CYS A 140 1.73 0.58 -4.55
C CYS A 140 3.02 0.62 -5.40
N PRO A 141 3.85 1.69 -5.30
CA PRO A 141 5.12 1.76 -6.01
C PRO A 141 6.19 0.79 -5.49
N LEU A 142 5.98 0.19 -4.32
CA LEU A 142 6.88 -0.81 -3.72
C LEU A 142 6.34 -2.24 -3.91
N LEU A 143 5.10 -2.51 -3.50
CA LEU A 143 4.55 -3.87 -3.50
C LEU A 143 4.17 -4.37 -4.90
N ASP A 144 3.66 -3.47 -5.76
CA ASP A 144 2.91 -3.89 -6.95
C ASP A 144 3.61 -3.51 -8.27
N ASN A 145 4.53 -2.55 -8.23
CA ASN A 145 5.16 -1.95 -9.41
C ASN A 145 6.69 -2.04 -9.30
N VAL A 146 7.26 -3.11 -9.84
CA VAL A 146 8.70 -3.42 -9.75
C VAL A 146 9.54 -2.23 -10.22
N GLY A 147 10.46 -1.77 -9.36
CA GLY A 147 11.41 -0.71 -9.66
C GLY A 147 10.85 0.72 -9.60
N ALA A 148 9.55 0.93 -9.43
CA ALA A 148 8.95 2.26 -9.39
C ALA A 148 9.48 3.09 -8.20
N LEU A 149 9.47 2.51 -6.98
CA LEU A 149 10.07 3.16 -5.81
C LEU A 149 11.57 3.41 -6.00
N THR A 150 12.32 2.38 -6.42
CA THR A 150 13.77 2.46 -6.63
C THR A 150 14.13 3.63 -7.53
N LYS A 151 13.46 3.75 -8.68
CA LYS A 151 13.68 4.83 -9.63
C LYS A 151 13.47 6.22 -9.01
N MET A 152 12.41 6.39 -8.22
CA MET A 152 12.12 7.67 -7.55
C MET A 152 13.21 8.00 -6.52
N VAL A 153 13.51 7.08 -5.60
CA VAL A 153 14.48 7.31 -4.52
C VAL A 153 15.88 7.60 -5.08
N THR A 154 16.35 6.81 -6.05
CA THR A 154 17.66 7.03 -6.69
C THR A 154 17.71 8.37 -7.44
N ALA A 155 16.64 8.74 -8.16
CA ALA A 155 16.61 9.99 -8.93
C ALA A 155 16.60 11.25 -8.05
N THR A 156 16.09 11.15 -6.82
CA THR A 156 15.94 12.28 -5.91
C THR A 156 17.00 12.31 -4.81
N ASP A 157 17.90 11.33 -4.79
CA ASP A 157 18.89 11.10 -3.73
C ASP A 157 18.27 11.05 -2.32
N ALA A 158 17.01 10.58 -2.22
CA ALA A 158 16.33 10.44 -0.94
C ALA A 158 17.02 9.36 -0.10
N LYS A 159 17.12 9.58 1.21
CA LYS A 159 17.84 8.70 2.12
C LYS A 159 16.87 7.88 2.94
N SER A 160 17.27 6.67 3.30
CA SER A 160 16.53 5.87 4.27
C SER A 160 16.44 6.63 5.59
N THR A 161 15.24 6.66 6.16
CA THR A 161 14.92 7.34 7.44
C THR A 161 14.76 6.34 8.58
N ASP A 162 15.05 5.05 8.34
CA ASP A 162 15.17 4.06 9.41
C ASP A 162 16.39 4.42 10.28
N LEU A 163 16.14 4.71 11.56
CA LEU A 163 17.16 5.17 12.50
C LEU A 163 18.09 4.06 12.99
N GLU A 164 17.60 2.83 13.04
CA GLU A 164 18.34 1.70 13.61
C GLU A 164 19.14 0.98 12.53
N SER A 165 18.54 0.79 11.37
CA SER A 165 19.14 0.04 10.27
C SER A 165 18.71 0.65 8.93
N PRO A 166 19.38 1.74 8.50
CA PRO A 166 19.15 2.34 7.20
C PRO A 166 19.19 1.28 6.09
N GLU A 167 18.13 1.21 5.32
CA GLU A 167 17.94 0.18 4.32
C GLU A 167 18.12 0.75 2.91
N ASP A 168 18.99 0.13 2.11
CA ASP A 168 19.15 0.50 0.70
C ASP A 168 17.85 0.20 -0.08
N VAL A 169 17.43 1.14 -0.93
CA VAL A 169 16.17 1.01 -1.67
C VAL A 169 16.18 -0.16 -2.65
N HIS A 170 17.34 -0.56 -3.18
CA HIS A 170 17.48 -1.72 -4.04
C HIS A 170 17.21 -3.01 -3.25
N ASP A 171 17.74 -3.11 -2.02
CA ASP A 171 17.53 -4.26 -1.15
C ASP A 171 16.07 -4.36 -0.71
N LEU A 172 15.45 -3.25 -0.30
CA LEU A 172 14.02 -3.21 0.03
C LEU A 172 13.16 -3.62 -1.17
N SER A 173 13.44 -3.06 -2.35
CA SER A 173 12.64 -3.33 -3.55
C SER A 173 12.82 -4.78 -4.03
N ALA A 174 13.98 -5.39 -3.82
CA ALA A 174 14.22 -6.79 -4.16
C ALA A 174 13.28 -7.74 -3.39
N LYS A 175 12.92 -7.41 -2.13
CA LYS A 175 12.01 -8.21 -1.29
C LYS A 175 10.59 -8.32 -1.84
N THR A 176 10.17 -7.42 -2.72
CA THR A 176 8.79 -7.39 -3.24
C THR A 176 8.67 -7.83 -4.70
N VAL A 177 9.76 -8.11 -5.41
CA VAL A 177 9.75 -8.49 -6.83
C VAL A 177 8.85 -9.70 -7.09
N ASP A 178 9.06 -10.79 -6.34
CA ASP A 178 8.27 -12.00 -6.50
C ASP A 178 6.80 -11.77 -6.14
N ALA A 179 6.53 -10.96 -5.12
CA ALA A 179 5.17 -10.62 -4.72
C ALA A 179 4.43 -9.84 -5.82
N ALA A 180 5.09 -8.85 -6.43
CA ALA A 180 4.55 -8.05 -7.52
C ALA A 180 4.24 -8.91 -8.76
N ASN A 181 5.22 -9.72 -9.19
CA ASN A 181 5.10 -10.58 -10.37
C ASN A 181 4.00 -11.63 -10.20
N ASN A 182 3.90 -12.24 -9.01
CA ASN A 182 2.88 -13.25 -8.74
C ASN A 182 1.47 -12.64 -8.61
N TRP A 183 1.35 -11.39 -8.16
CA TRP A 183 0.06 -10.72 -8.04
C TRP A 183 -0.51 -10.25 -9.37
N GLU A 184 0.34 -9.86 -10.33
CA GLU A 184 -0.04 -9.26 -11.61
C GLU A 184 -1.16 -10.02 -12.34
N ALA A 185 -0.99 -11.32 -12.57
CA ALA A 185 -1.98 -12.11 -13.31
C ALA A 185 -3.34 -12.20 -12.59
N VAL A 186 -3.34 -12.24 -11.25
CA VAL A 186 -4.58 -12.28 -10.45
C VAL A 186 -5.25 -10.91 -10.47
N ALA A 187 -4.48 -9.84 -10.30
CA ALA A 187 -4.96 -8.47 -10.36
C ALA A 187 -5.59 -8.16 -11.72
N ASP A 188 -4.97 -8.58 -12.83
CA ASP A 188 -5.48 -8.29 -14.18
C ASP A 188 -6.81 -8.98 -14.43
N LYS A 189 -6.92 -10.27 -14.06
CA LYS A 189 -8.18 -11.02 -14.12
C LYS A 189 -9.29 -10.35 -13.30
N LEU A 190 -9.00 -9.93 -12.06
CA LEU A 190 -9.95 -9.24 -11.20
C LEU A 190 -10.37 -7.87 -11.78
N TRP A 191 -9.41 -7.14 -12.32
CA TRP A 191 -9.61 -5.81 -12.88
C TRP A 191 -10.47 -5.84 -14.13
N GLU A 192 -10.14 -6.70 -15.10
CA GLU A 192 -10.91 -6.90 -16.32
C GLU A 192 -12.37 -7.26 -16.02
N LYS A 193 -12.60 -8.19 -15.08
CA LYS A 193 -13.93 -8.56 -14.61
C LYS A 193 -14.67 -7.34 -14.03
N THR A 194 -14.04 -6.58 -13.15
CA THR A 194 -14.64 -5.39 -12.52
C THR A 194 -15.00 -4.33 -13.57
N GLN A 195 -14.12 -4.10 -14.55
CA GLN A 195 -14.34 -3.14 -15.63
C GLN A 195 -15.48 -3.58 -16.57
N ALA A 196 -15.60 -4.87 -16.87
CA ALA A 196 -16.72 -5.42 -17.64
C ALA A 196 -18.05 -5.21 -16.91
N GLU A 197 -18.12 -5.56 -15.62
CA GLU A 197 -19.32 -5.38 -14.79
C GLU A 197 -19.72 -3.90 -14.65
N GLN A 198 -18.76 -2.97 -14.67
CA GLN A 198 -19.05 -1.53 -14.64
C GLN A 198 -19.64 -1.06 -15.97
N LYS A 199 -19.11 -1.52 -17.12
CA LYS A 199 -19.63 -1.17 -18.45
C LYS A 199 -21.06 -1.66 -18.68
N GLU A 200 -21.43 -2.82 -18.12
CA GLU A 200 -22.79 -3.36 -18.22
C GLU A 200 -23.83 -2.59 -17.39
N LYS A 201 -23.40 -1.79 -16.42
CA LYS A 201 -24.28 -0.97 -15.56
C LYS A 201 -24.55 0.43 -16.12
N VAL A 202 -23.89 0.82 -17.21
CA VAL A 202 -23.99 2.13 -17.86
C VAL A 202 -24.94 2.09 -19.05
#